data_AF-A0A1U9N9P5-F1
#
_entry.id   AF-A0A1U9N9P5-F1
#
_cell.length_a   1.000
_cell.length_b   1.000
_cell.length_c   1.000
_cell.angle_alpha   90.00
_cell.angle_beta   90.00
_cell.angle_gamma   90.00
#
_symmetry.space_group_name_H-M   'P 1'
#
loop_
_entity.id
_entity.type
_entity.pdbx_description
1 polymer ?
#
loop_
_entity_poly.entity_id
_entity_poly.type
_entity_poly.pdbx_seq_one_letter_code
_entity_poly.pdbx_strand_id
1 'polypeptide(L)'
;MLDQPENILHEKNELLVTRFLTSIFKHQITGQEKTALFSNTLMDTLSCQGFPEFNPQTSTELSGFLNYLLDVFRQPTISINTITADDTTVLIHFRIQGNHHEEFMGLTASCGKLLLTAHIRFTLRENKISEISMYNKHVSLTTNKGYTYELTNQQDPIPQ
;
A
#
# COMPACT_ATOMS: atom_id res chain seq x y z
N MET A 1 -30.63 -8.55 -22.75
CA MET A 1 -29.54 -8.98 -21.86
C MET A 1 -29.14 -7.75 -21.08
N LEU A 2 -29.46 -7.71 -19.78
CA LEU A 2 -29.12 -6.60 -18.89
C LEU A 2 -27.70 -6.85 -18.39
N ASP A 3 -26.73 -6.15 -18.95
CA ASP A 3 -25.39 -6.06 -18.36
C ASP A 3 -25.54 -5.44 -16.96
N GLN A 4 -25.04 -6.16 -15.97
CA GLN A 4 -25.37 -5.98 -14.56
C GLN A 4 -24.72 -4.70 -13.99
N PRO A 5 -25.47 -3.83 -13.28
CA PRO A 5 -24.94 -2.61 -12.66
C PRO A 5 -23.84 -2.87 -11.61
N GLU A 6 -23.79 -4.08 -11.03
CA GLU A 6 -22.75 -4.52 -10.08
C GLU A 6 -21.34 -4.52 -10.74
N ASN A 7 -21.24 -4.92 -12.01
CA ASN A 7 -19.95 -4.99 -12.70
C ASN A 7 -19.32 -3.60 -12.90
N ILE A 8 -20.15 -2.58 -13.12
CA ILE A 8 -19.69 -1.19 -13.34
C ILE A 8 -19.11 -0.59 -12.06
N LEU A 9 -19.70 -0.91 -10.89
CA LEU A 9 -19.22 -0.38 -9.61
C LEU A 9 -17.89 -1.03 -9.20
N HIS A 10 -17.74 -2.34 -9.42
CA HIS A 10 -16.49 -3.06 -9.18
C HIS A 10 -15.34 -2.48 -10.02
N GLU A 11 -15.54 -2.35 -11.33
CA GLU A 11 -14.53 -1.77 -12.25
C GLU A 11 -14.15 -0.33 -11.84
N LYS A 12 -15.13 0.46 -11.41
CA LYS A 12 -14.89 1.84 -10.94
C LYS A 12 -14.03 1.88 -9.67
N ASN A 13 -14.34 1.04 -8.68
CA ASN A 13 -13.61 0.98 -7.42
C ASN A 13 -12.17 0.49 -7.64
N GLU A 14 -12.01 -0.56 -8.45
CA GLU A 14 -10.70 -1.06 -8.89
C GLU A 14 -9.88 0.04 -9.57
N LEU A 15 -10.48 0.77 -10.50
CA LEU A 15 -9.83 1.86 -11.23
C LEU A 15 -9.40 2.99 -10.30
N LEU A 16 -10.23 3.35 -9.32
CA LEU A 16 -9.92 4.39 -8.34
C LEU A 16 -8.67 4.02 -7.53
N VAL A 17 -8.63 2.82 -6.95
CA VAL A 17 -7.50 2.36 -6.14
C VAL A 17 -6.23 2.19 -6.98
N THR A 18 -6.36 1.63 -8.18
CA THR A 18 -5.23 1.45 -9.10
C THR A 18 -4.63 2.80 -9.49
N ARG A 19 -5.46 3.80 -9.81
CA ARG A 19 -5.00 5.16 -10.12
C ARG A 19 -4.33 5.83 -8.93
N PHE A 20 -4.89 5.65 -7.73
CA PHE A 20 -4.33 6.18 -6.49
C PHE A 20 -2.91 5.67 -6.26
N LEU A 21 -2.74 4.34 -6.26
CA LEU A 21 -1.44 3.69 -6.03
C LEU A 21 -0.43 4.01 -7.14
N THR A 22 -0.87 3.93 -8.39
CA THR A 22 -0.02 4.27 -9.54
C THR A 22 0.46 5.72 -9.47
N SER A 23 -0.37 6.64 -9.00
CA SER A 23 0.00 8.06 -8.90
C SER A 23 0.96 8.31 -7.73
N ILE A 24 0.77 7.65 -6.59
CA ILE A 24 1.68 7.76 -5.43
C ILE A 24 3.07 7.25 -5.77
N PHE A 25 3.16 6.12 -6.49
CA PHE A 25 4.42 5.44 -6.75
C PHE A 25 5.07 5.83 -8.09
N LYS A 26 4.44 6.72 -8.86
CA LYS A 26 5.07 7.34 -10.02
C LYS A 26 6.21 8.24 -9.56
N HIS A 27 7.38 8.07 -10.16
CA HIS A 27 8.45 9.05 -10.07
C HIS A 27 7.89 10.39 -10.59
N GLN A 28 7.96 11.46 -9.78
CA GLN A 28 7.63 12.86 -10.13
C GLN A 28 6.22 13.38 -9.80
N ILE A 29 5.52 12.87 -8.78
CA ILE A 29 4.38 13.64 -8.23
C ILE A 29 4.89 14.80 -7.36
N THR A 30 4.53 16.03 -7.69
CA THR A 30 4.87 17.21 -6.88
C THR A 30 4.04 17.23 -5.59
N GLY A 31 4.47 18.01 -4.59
CA GLY A 31 3.73 18.15 -3.32
C GLY A 31 2.28 18.63 -3.52
N GLN A 32 2.04 19.54 -4.46
CA GLN A 32 0.70 20.05 -4.76
C GLN A 32 -0.19 19.00 -5.44
N GLU A 33 0.35 18.26 -6.41
CA GLU A 33 -0.37 17.16 -7.08
C GLU A 33 -0.70 16.05 -6.08
N LYS A 34 0.21 15.75 -5.16
CA LYS A 34 -0.03 14.76 -4.10
C LYS A 34 -1.13 15.21 -3.16
N THR A 35 -1.16 16.47 -2.75
CA THR A 35 -2.25 17.02 -1.94
C THR A 35 -3.59 16.92 -2.66
N ALA A 36 -3.66 17.32 -3.93
CA ALA A 36 -4.89 17.23 -4.72
C ALA A 36 -5.36 15.78 -4.89
N LEU A 37 -4.43 14.85 -5.15
CA LEU A 37 -4.72 13.42 -5.21
C LEU A 37 -5.35 12.93 -3.91
N PHE A 38 -4.77 13.30 -2.77
CA PHE A 38 -5.25 12.87 -1.45
C PHE A 38 -6.62 13.45 -1.16
N SER A 39 -6.84 14.75 -1.36
CA SER A 39 -8.14 15.39 -1.13
C SER A 39 -9.26 14.83 -2.02
N ASN A 40 -8.94 14.41 -3.25
CA ASN A 40 -9.91 13.86 -4.18
C ASN A 40 -10.22 12.38 -3.91
N THR A 41 -9.28 11.63 -3.33
CA THR A 41 -9.38 10.16 -3.23
C THR A 41 -9.69 9.69 -1.82
N LEU A 42 -9.26 10.42 -0.79
CA LEU A 42 -9.36 10.02 0.62
C LEU A 42 -10.47 10.81 1.32
N MET A 43 -11.15 10.16 2.25
CA MET A 43 -12.01 10.87 3.21
C MET A 43 -11.16 11.64 4.22
N ASP A 44 -11.71 12.74 4.74
CA ASP A 44 -11.06 13.52 5.80
C ASP A 44 -10.94 12.71 7.10
N THR A 45 -11.86 11.76 7.33
CA THR A 45 -11.89 10.86 8.49
C THR A 45 -11.24 9.49 8.18
N LEU A 46 -10.16 9.49 7.40
CA LEU A 46 -9.46 8.27 7.01
C LEU A 46 -8.96 7.47 8.23
N SER A 47 -9.21 6.16 8.25
CA SER A 47 -8.61 5.24 9.21
C SER A 47 -7.55 4.35 8.55
N CYS A 48 -6.35 4.27 9.11
CA CYS A 48 -5.31 3.34 8.64
C CYS A 48 -4.96 2.34 9.75
N GLN A 49 -4.79 1.06 9.38
CA GLN A 49 -4.48 -0.01 10.33
C GLN A 49 -3.52 -1.05 9.76
N GLY A 50 -2.72 -1.65 10.64
CA GLY A 50 -1.77 -2.72 10.30
C GLY A 50 -0.58 -2.27 9.46
N PHE A 51 -0.29 -0.97 9.42
CA PHE A 51 0.87 -0.44 8.71
C PHE A 51 2.17 -0.82 9.43
N PRO A 52 3.28 -1.03 8.69
CA PRO A 52 4.60 -1.17 9.28
C PRO A 52 4.95 0.03 10.17
N GLU A 53 5.55 -0.26 11.33
CA GLU A 53 6.08 0.71 12.31
C GLU A 53 5.06 1.56 13.06
N PHE A 54 4.08 2.14 12.36
CA PHE A 54 3.01 2.93 12.95
C PHE A 54 1.77 2.94 12.05
N ASN A 55 0.60 3.18 12.64
CA ASN A 55 -0.64 3.37 11.89
C ASN A 55 -0.86 4.88 11.62
N PRO A 56 -0.89 5.34 10.35
CA PRO A 56 -1.18 6.74 10.06
C PRO A 56 -2.57 7.17 10.57
N GLN A 57 -2.63 8.29 11.28
CA GLN A 57 -3.88 8.85 11.82
C GLN A 57 -4.45 9.98 10.93
N THR A 58 -3.66 10.47 9.98
CA THR A 58 -4.05 11.57 9.08
C THR A 58 -3.58 11.31 7.64
N SER A 59 -4.17 12.01 6.68
CA SER A 59 -3.72 12.00 5.28
C SER A 59 -2.26 12.47 5.14
N THR A 60 -1.83 13.42 5.96
CA THR A 60 -0.43 13.89 6.04
C THR A 60 0.50 12.78 6.52
N GLU A 61 0.15 12.07 7.59
CA GLU A 61 0.94 10.95 8.09
C GLU A 61 1.00 9.80 7.09
N LEU A 62 -0.10 9.50 6.40
CA LEU A 62 -0.12 8.49 5.35
C LEU A 62 0.81 8.90 4.20
N SER A 63 0.79 10.17 3.80
CA SER A 63 1.69 10.71 2.79
C SER A 63 3.16 10.56 3.21
N GLY A 64 3.46 10.83 4.49
CA GLY A 64 4.78 10.64 5.08
C GLY A 64 5.22 9.18 5.08
N PHE A 65 4.35 8.27 5.52
CA PHE A 65 4.61 6.82 5.48
C PHE A 65 4.92 6.33 4.06
N LEU A 66 4.16 6.76 3.06
CA LEU A 66 4.37 6.34 1.67
C LEU A 66 5.70 6.86 1.09
N ASN A 67 6.14 8.05 1.49
CA ASN A 67 7.45 8.58 1.11
C ASN A 67 8.57 7.78 1.79
N TYR A 68 8.44 7.56 3.11
CA TYR A 68 9.37 6.74 3.87
C TYR A 68 9.49 5.33 3.29
N LEU A 69 8.36 4.70 2.92
CA LEU A 69 8.36 3.41 2.26
C LEU A 69 9.13 3.45 0.94
N LEU A 70 9.12 4.54 0.17
CA LEU A 70 9.94 4.64 -1.04
C LEU A 70 11.43 4.82 -0.73
N ASP A 71 11.76 5.52 0.36
CA ASP A 71 13.15 5.76 0.79
C ASP A 71 13.83 4.48 1.31
N VAL A 72 13.07 3.58 1.94
CA VAL A 72 13.53 2.23 2.36
C VAL A 72 14.04 1.41 1.18
N PHE A 73 13.39 1.51 0.02
CA PHE A 73 13.70 0.70 -1.16
C PHE A 73 14.36 1.55 -2.24
N ARG A 74 15.70 1.56 -2.28
CA ARG A 74 16.41 2.17 -3.40
C ARG A 74 16.13 1.39 -4.69
N GLN A 75 15.75 2.12 -5.74
CA GLN A 75 15.30 1.58 -7.03
C GLN A 75 14.14 0.58 -6.87
N PRO A 76 12.99 1.03 -6.33
CA PRO A 76 11.90 0.13 -6.00
C PRO A 76 11.25 -0.42 -7.27
N THR A 77 10.95 -1.71 -7.27
CA THR A 77 10.03 -2.34 -8.21
C THR A 77 8.75 -2.67 -7.46
N ILE A 78 7.64 -2.07 -7.88
CA ILE A 78 6.34 -2.20 -7.24
C ILE A 78 5.42 -2.97 -8.18
N SER A 79 4.64 -3.91 -7.64
CA SER A 79 3.64 -4.66 -8.40
C SER A 79 2.38 -4.90 -7.56
N ILE A 80 1.24 -4.92 -8.24
CA ILE A 80 -0.03 -5.42 -7.69
C ILE A 80 -0.23 -6.80 -8.32
N ASN A 81 -0.12 -7.86 -7.52
CA ASN A 81 -0.15 -9.23 -8.02
C ASN A 81 -1.59 -9.69 -8.28
N THR A 82 -2.52 -9.28 -7.42
CA THR A 82 -3.95 -9.54 -7.54
C THR A 82 -4.72 -8.32 -7.09
N ILE A 83 -5.89 -8.11 -7.70
CA ILE A 83 -6.87 -7.10 -7.32
C ILE A 83 -8.26 -7.73 -7.39
N THR A 84 -9.08 -7.49 -6.37
CA THR A 84 -10.47 -7.91 -6.32
C THR A 84 -11.28 -6.77 -5.72
N ALA A 85 -12.40 -6.43 -6.33
CA ALA A 85 -13.28 -5.35 -5.85
C ALA A 85 -14.69 -5.87 -5.65
N ASP A 86 -15.35 -5.34 -4.63
CA ASP A 86 -16.80 -5.36 -4.47
C ASP A 86 -17.35 -3.92 -4.42
N ASP A 87 -18.63 -3.76 -4.09
CA ASP A 87 -19.32 -2.47 -4.01
C ASP A 87 -18.65 -1.45 -3.10
N THR A 88 -18.01 -1.92 -2.02
CA THR A 88 -17.48 -1.08 -0.94
C THR A 88 -16.03 -1.36 -0.59
N THR A 89 -15.43 -2.41 -1.14
CA THR A 89 -14.06 -2.80 -0.82
C THR A 89 -13.25 -3.09 -2.06
N VAL A 90 -11.96 -2.80 -1.96
CA VAL A 90 -10.95 -3.25 -2.93
C VAL A 90 -9.85 -3.92 -2.13
N LEU A 91 -9.55 -5.17 -2.46
CA LEU A 91 -8.48 -5.95 -1.88
C LEU A 91 -7.37 -6.15 -2.92
N ILE A 92 -6.13 -5.84 -2.53
CA ILE A 92 -4.96 -6.08 -3.36
C ILE A 92 -3.92 -6.94 -2.65
N HIS A 93 -3.17 -7.70 -3.44
CA HIS A 93 -1.88 -8.25 -3.01
C HIS A 93 -0.76 -7.33 -3.52
N PHE A 94 -0.24 -6.51 -2.62
CA PHE A 94 0.82 -5.54 -2.87
C PHE A 94 2.20 -6.18 -2.72
N ARG A 95 3.12 -5.80 -3.59
CA ARG A 95 4.52 -6.19 -3.55
C ARG A 95 5.43 -5.02 -3.86
N ILE A 96 6.45 -4.82 -3.04
CA ILE A 96 7.56 -3.89 -3.30
C ILE A 96 8.90 -4.59 -3.04
N GLN A 97 9.85 -4.41 -3.93
CA GLN A 97 11.22 -4.92 -3.77
C GLN A 97 12.25 -3.88 -4.21
N GLY A 98 13.45 -3.93 -3.65
CA GLY A 98 14.51 -2.97 -3.95
C GLY A 98 15.75 -3.23 -3.12
N ASN A 99 16.75 -2.36 -3.27
CA ASN A 99 17.92 -2.40 -2.39
C ASN A 99 17.56 -1.73 -1.05
N HIS A 100 17.82 -2.40 0.07
CA HIS A 100 17.54 -1.95 1.42
C HIS A 100 18.42 -0.75 1.78
N HIS A 101 17.82 0.44 1.85
CA HIS A 101 18.54 1.71 1.95
C HIS A 101 18.37 2.41 3.30
N GLU A 102 17.19 2.34 3.90
CA GLU A 102 16.90 2.87 5.24
C GLU A 102 16.46 1.74 6.16
N GLU A 103 16.61 1.93 7.48
CA GLU A 103 16.08 0.97 8.47
C GLU A 103 14.58 0.75 8.23
N PHE A 104 14.12 -0.50 8.34
CA PHE A 104 12.72 -0.86 8.18
C PHE A 104 12.33 -2.03 9.09
N MET A 105 11.31 -1.85 9.92
CA MET A 105 10.81 -2.86 10.87
C MET A 105 11.91 -3.45 11.78
N GLY A 106 12.85 -2.62 12.23
CA GLY A 106 13.99 -3.01 13.07
C GLY A 106 15.13 -3.71 12.32
N LEU A 107 15.04 -3.86 11.00
CA LEU A 107 16.14 -4.30 10.15
C LEU A 107 16.99 -3.08 9.76
N THR A 108 18.24 -3.03 10.21
CA THR A 108 19.18 -1.96 9.82
C THR A 108 19.46 -2.00 8.31
N ALA A 109 19.61 -0.81 7.71
CA ALA A 109 20.02 -0.66 6.32
C ALA A 109 21.24 -1.54 5.98
N SER A 110 21.12 -2.35 4.93
CA SER A 110 22.10 -3.41 4.63
C SER A 110 22.57 -3.44 3.18
N CYS A 111 21.99 -2.61 2.32
CA CYS A 111 22.15 -2.64 0.86
C CYS A 111 21.77 -3.98 0.19
N GLY A 112 21.26 -4.97 0.94
CA GLY A 112 20.74 -6.22 0.40
C GLY A 112 19.41 -6.02 -0.35
N LYS A 113 18.88 -7.09 -0.95
CA LYS A 113 17.56 -7.08 -1.58
C LYS A 113 16.48 -7.25 -0.51
N LEU A 114 15.68 -6.21 -0.29
CA LEU A 114 14.50 -6.26 0.57
C LEU A 114 13.26 -6.50 -0.29
N LEU A 115 12.35 -7.31 0.21
CA LEU A 115 11.03 -7.58 -0.36
C LEU A 115 9.99 -7.45 0.75
N LEU A 116 8.95 -6.67 0.50
CA LEU A 116 7.73 -6.64 1.30
C LEU A 116 6.56 -7.09 0.40
N THR A 117 5.75 -8.01 0.92
CA THR A 117 4.45 -8.38 0.37
C THR A 117 3.38 -8.22 1.44
N ALA A 118 2.20 -7.73 1.07
CA ALA A 118 1.09 -7.57 2.00
C ALA A 118 -0.26 -7.62 1.26
N HIS A 119 -1.31 -7.99 2.00
CA HIS A 119 -2.68 -7.71 1.58
C HIS A 119 -3.04 -6.30 2.03
N ILE A 120 -3.64 -5.52 1.15
CA ILE A 120 -4.16 -4.19 1.47
C ILE A 120 -5.64 -4.15 1.10
N ARG A 121 -6.49 -3.92 2.10
CA ARG A 121 -7.91 -3.68 1.93
C ARG A 121 -8.18 -2.18 1.98
N PHE A 122 -8.84 -1.68 0.96
CA PHE A 122 -9.39 -0.33 0.89
C PHE A 122 -10.89 -0.43 1.10
N THR A 123 -11.43 0.27 2.10
CA THR A 123 -12.88 0.45 2.24
C THR A 123 -13.26 1.79 1.64
N LEU A 124 -14.30 1.80 0.81
CA LEU A 124 -14.79 2.96 0.08
C LEU A 124 -16.17 3.38 0.59
N ARG A 125 -16.37 4.69 0.73
CA ARG A 125 -17.65 5.34 1.01
C ARG A 125 -17.72 6.62 0.19
N GLU A 126 -18.88 6.89 -0.41
CA GLU A 126 -19.10 8.13 -1.19
C GLU A 126 -18.05 8.35 -2.30
N ASN A 127 -17.58 7.27 -2.94
CA ASN A 127 -16.50 7.26 -3.93
C ASN A 127 -15.13 7.75 -3.42
N LYS A 128 -14.89 7.66 -2.11
CA LYS A 128 -13.61 7.95 -1.47
C LYS A 128 -13.16 6.81 -0.59
N ILE A 129 -11.86 6.67 -0.39
CA ILE A 129 -11.28 5.70 0.54
C ILE A 129 -11.49 6.21 1.97
N SER A 130 -12.22 5.45 2.77
CA SER A 130 -12.49 5.73 4.18
C SER A 130 -11.57 4.96 5.13
N GLU A 131 -11.08 3.80 4.69
CA GLU A 131 -10.19 2.94 5.49
C GLU A 131 -9.13 2.28 4.60
N ILE A 132 -7.92 2.12 5.15
CA ILE A 132 -6.86 1.30 4.57
C ILE A 132 -6.34 0.35 5.64
N SER A 133 -6.48 -0.95 5.42
CA SER A 133 -5.99 -1.99 6.34
C SER A 133 -4.93 -2.84 5.64
N MET A 134 -3.74 -2.95 6.23
CA MET A 134 -2.64 -3.77 5.72
C MET A 134 -2.41 -5.00 6.63
N TYR A 135 -2.46 -6.20 6.07
CA TYR A 135 -2.34 -7.44 6.83
C TYR A 135 -1.63 -8.54 6.04
N ASN A 136 -1.34 -9.67 6.69
CA ASN A 136 -0.59 -10.79 6.11
C ASN A 136 0.74 -10.31 5.49
N LYS A 137 1.45 -9.47 6.26
CA LYS A 137 2.72 -8.87 5.84
C LYS A 137 3.83 -9.92 5.92
N HIS A 138 4.60 -10.02 4.85
CA HIS A 138 5.81 -10.82 4.79
C HIS A 138 6.97 -9.96 4.30
N VAL A 139 8.06 -9.96 5.07
CA VAL A 139 9.29 -9.23 4.75
C VAL A 139 10.41 -10.24 4.60
N SER A 140 11.18 -10.14 3.52
CA SER A 140 12.41 -10.91 3.36
C SER A 140 13.58 -10.02 2.96
N LEU A 141 14.74 -10.28 3.55
CA LEU A 141 16.00 -9.60 3.25
C LEU A 141 17.02 -10.63 2.76
N THR A 142 17.43 -10.50 1.50
CA THR A 142 18.55 -11.27 0.93
C THR A 142 19.81 -10.40 0.91
N THR A 143 20.79 -10.77 1.72
CA THR A 143 22.07 -10.05 1.81
C THR A 143 22.91 -10.22 0.54
N ASN A 144 23.91 -9.36 0.36
CA ASN A 144 24.87 -9.47 -0.76
C ASN A 144 25.70 -10.76 -0.74
N LYS A 145 25.70 -11.49 0.39
CA LYS A 145 26.37 -12.79 0.54
C LYS A 145 25.42 -13.98 0.26
N GLY A 146 24.16 -13.71 -0.09
CA GLY A 146 23.16 -14.73 -0.42
C GLY A 146 22.37 -15.29 0.77
N TYR A 147 22.62 -14.82 2.00
CA TYR A 147 21.79 -15.21 3.16
C TYR A 147 20.43 -14.50 3.11
N THR A 148 19.36 -15.25 3.32
CA THR A 148 17.98 -14.74 3.38
C THR A 148 17.45 -14.81 4.81
N TYR A 149 16.86 -13.70 5.25
CA TYR A 149 16.17 -13.57 6.53
C TYR A 149 14.71 -13.25 6.25
N GLU A 150 13.80 -13.91 6.96
CA GLU A 150 12.36 -13.73 6.79
C GLU A 150 11.74 -13.27 8.10
N LEU A 151 10.90 -12.23 8.02
CA LEU A 151 10.07 -11.76 9.10
C LEU A 151 8.61 -11.97 8.68
N THR A 152 7.92 -12.84 9.38
CA THR A 152 6.49 -13.07 9.19
C THR A 152 5.76 -12.50 10.40
N ASN A 153 4.96 -11.44 10.22
CA ASN A 153 4.09 -10.97 11.28
C ASN A 153 2.86 -11.90 11.32
N GLN A 154 2.93 -12.95 12.15
CA GLN A 154 1.83 -13.92 12.35
C GLN A 154 0.64 -13.38 13.19
N GLN A 155 0.58 -12.07 13.47
CA GLN A 155 -0.39 -11.48 14.41
C GLN A 155 -1.14 -10.27 13.84
N ASP A 156 -1.49 -10.26 12.55
CA ASP A 156 -2.54 -9.35 12.10
C ASP A 156 -3.88 -10.09 12.23
N PRO A 157 -4.78 -9.73 13.17
CA PRO A 157 -6.16 -10.18 13.05
C PRO A 157 -6.67 -9.71 11.68
N ILE A 158 -7.24 -10.63 10.90
CA ILE A 158 -7.97 -10.25 9.68
C ILE A 158 -9.04 -9.27 10.16
N PRO A 159 -9.01 -7.99 9.74
CA PRO A 159 -9.99 -7.05 10.21
C PRO A 159 -11.37 -7.54 9.75
N GLN A 160 -12.25 -7.77 10.72
CA GLN A 160 -13.62 -8.27 10.47
C GLN A 160 -14.44 -7.27 9.66
#